data_AF-A0A1G3LJR4-F1
#
_entry.id   AF-A0A1G3LJR4-F1
#
_cell.length_a   1.000
_cell.length_b   1.000
_cell.length_c   1.000
_cell.angle_alpha   90.00
_cell.angle_beta   90.00
_cell.angle_gamma   90.00
#
_symmetry.space_group_name_H-M   'P 1'
#
loop_
_entity.id
_entity.type
_entity.pdbx_description
1 polymer ?
#
loop_
_entity_poly.entity_id
_entity_poly.type
_entity_poly.pdbx_seq_one_letter_code
_entity_poly.pdbx_strand_id
1 'polypeptide(L)' 'MTTKTYQLETVSCPSCIAKIEGMLKKTAGIESSEVLFNSSRVKVAFDEAALASEDIKGRIAGLGFKVLSEK' A
#
# COMPACT_ATOMS: atom_id res chain seq x y z
N MET A 1 -10.23 5.66 -12.02
CA MET A 1 -9.80 5.72 -10.60
C MET A 1 -10.42 4.59 -9.84
N THR A 2 -9.58 3.77 -9.23
CA THR A 2 -10.00 2.62 -8.43
C THR A 2 -9.47 2.78 -7.01
N THR A 3 -10.14 2.14 -6.06
CA THR A 3 -9.65 2.04 -4.69
C THR A 3 -9.52 0.58 -4.33
N LYS A 4 -8.32 0.17 -3.90
CA LYS A 4 -8.05 -1.19 -3.43
C LYS A 4 -7.51 -1.19 -2.02
N THR A 5 -7.79 -2.27 -1.31
CA THR A 5 -7.31 -2.54 0.04
C THR A 5 -6.41 -3.76 0.01
N TYR A 6 -5.16 -3.56 0.44
CA TYR A 6 -4.16 -4.61 0.55
C TYR A 6 -4.05 -5.06 2.01
N GLN A 7 -4.25 -6.34 2.26
CA GLN A 7 -3.94 -6.95 3.55
C GLN A 7 -2.45 -7.24 3.59
N LEU A 8 -1.74 -6.68 4.56
CA LEU A 8 -0.34 -6.98 4.82
C LEU A 8 -0.22 -8.06 5.88
N GLU A 9 0.95 -8.67 5.94
CA GLU A 9 1.40 -9.38 7.14
C GLU A 9 1.45 -8.43 8.35
N THR A 10 1.49 -8.99 9.55
CA THR A 10 1.47 -8.21 10.79
C THR A 10 2.58 -7.18 10.82
N VAL A 11 2.22 -5.90 10.71
CA VAL A 11 3.15 -4.79 10.89
C VAL A 11 3.09 -4.36 12.34
N SER A 12 4.17 -4.56 13.09
CA SER A 12 4.23 -4.27 14.53
C SER A 12 5.00 -3.00 14.88
N CYS A 13 5.64 -2.35 13.90
CA CYS A 13 6.50 -1.20 14.14
C CYS A 13 5.92 0.10 13.51
N PRO A 14 5.70 1.17 14.30
CA PRO A 14 5.22 2.45 13.77
C PRO A 14 6.13 3.05 12.68
N SER A 15 7.45 2.84 12.80
CA SER A 15 8.41 3.35 11.80
C SER A 15 8.29 2.64 10.44
N CYS A 16 7.88 1.37 10.43
CA CYS A 16 7.61 0.59 9.22
C CYS A 16 6.40 1.16 8.46
N ILE A 17 5.36 1.55 9.19
CA ILE A 17 4.15 2.15 8.63
C ILE A 17 4.47 3.50 7.96
N ALA A 18 5.22 4.37 8.63
CA ALA A 18 5.63 5.65 8.07
C ALA A 18 6.40 5.50 6.75
N LYS A 19 7.21 4.42 6.61
CA LYS A 19 7.90 4.11 5.35
C LYS A 19 6.91 3.72 4.24
N ILE A 20 5.91 2.89 4.55
CA ILE A 20 4.88 2.48 3.60
C ILE A 20 4.07 3.70 3.13
N GLU A 21 3.57 4.52 4.06
CA GLU A 21 2.84 5.75 3.74
C GLU A 21 3.68 6.71 2.91
N GLY A 22 4.94 6.93 3.29
CA GLY A 22 5.85 7.80 2.57
C GLY A 22 6.15 7.31 1.16
N MET A 23 6.26 6.00 0.95
CA MET A 23 6.45 5.40 -0.37
C MET A 23 5.20 5.55 -1.24
N LEU A 24 4.01 5.26 -0.70
CA LEU A 24 2.74 5.36 -1.43
C LEU A 24 2.46 6.80 -1.84
N LYS A 25 2.64 7.78 -0.94
CA LYS A 25 2.49 9.21 -1.24
C LYS A 25 3.43 9.71 -2.34
N LYS A 26 4.59 9.08 -2.52
CA LYS A 26 5.58 9.43 -3.55
C LYS A 26 5.38 8.68 -4.87
N THR A 27 4.46 7.72 -4.91
CA THR A 27 4.24 6.89 -6.10
C THR A 27 3.29 7.62 -7.05
N ALA A 28 3.79 7.93 -8.25
CA ALA A 28 2.98 8.54 -9.29
C ALA A 28 1.79 7.63 -9.66
N GLY A 29 0.63 8.25 -9.89
CA GLY A 29 -0.63 7.54 -10.14
C GLY A 29 -1.42 7.20 -8.88
N ILE A 30 -0.85 7.35 -7.67
CA ILE A 30 -1.60 7.29 -6.41
C ILE A 30 -2.17 8.67 -6.10
N GLU A 31 -3.48 8.75 -5.89
CA GLU A 31 -4.13 9.98 -5.43
C GLU A 31 -4.21 10.06 -3.92
N SER A 32 -4.56 8.95 -3.27
CA SER A 32 -4.64 8.89 -1.82
C SER A 32 -4.27 7.50 -1.30
N SER A 33 -3.74 7.47 -0.09
CA SER A 33 -3.37 6.23 0.59
C SER A 33 -3.61 6.38 2.09
N GLU A 34 -4.16 5.34 2.70
CA GLU A 34 -4.45 5.26 4.13
C GLU A 34 -3.91 3.94 4.68
N VAL A 35 -3.09 3.99 5.73
CA VAL A 35 -2.55 2.78 6.37
C VAL A 35 -3.27 2.52 7.69
N LEU A 36 -4.03 1.44 7.71
CA LEU A 36 -4.84 0.98 8.84
C LEU A 36 -4.01 0.03 9.72
N PHE A 37 -3.07 0.59 10.50
CA PHE A 37 -2.13 -0.14 11.36
C PHE A 37 -2.80 -1.22 12.21
N ASN A 38 -3.88 -0.88 12.91
CA ASN A 38 -4.60 -1.81 13.80
C ASN A 38 -5.11 -3.07 13.09
N SER A 39 -5.30 -3.02 11.78
CA SER A 39 -5.75 -4.17 10.97
C SER A 39 -4.71 -4.67 9.96
N SER A 40 -3.49 -4.11 9.98
CA SER A 40 -2.45 -4.39 8.98
C SER A 40 -2.95 -4.27 7.54
N ARG A 41 -3.78 -3.26 7.26
CA ARG A 41 -4.35 -3.02 5.92
C ARG A 41 -3.86 -1.70 5.36
N VAL A 42 -3.77 -1.62 4.03
CA VAL A 42 -3.44 -0.41 3.30
C VAL A 42 -4.52 -0.17 2.25
N LYS A 43 -5.21 0.95 2.34
CA LYS A 43 -6.17 1.38 1.33
C LYS A 43 -5.49 2.38 0.41
N VAL A 44 -5.58 2.17 -0.90
CA VAL A 44 -4.95 3.01 -1.91
C VAL A 44 -5.96 3.35 -2.99
N ALA A 45 -6.15 4.63 -3.26
CA ALA A 45 -6.85 5.13 -4.43
C ALA A 45 -5.83 5.53 -5.49
N PHE A 46 -5.94 4.96 -6.69
CA PHE A 46 -4.99 5.16 -7.77
C PHE A 46 -5.66 5.11 -9.15
N ASP A 47 -4.96 5.62 -10.15
CA ASP A 47 -5.37 5.55 -11.54
C ASP A 47 -4.84 4.27 -12.21
N GLU A 48 -5.74 3.33 -12.52
CA GLU A 48 -5.42 2.05 -13.18
C GLU A 48 -4.84 2.23 -14.59
N ALA A 49 -5.02 3.39 -15.23
CA ALA A 49 -4.38 3.70 -16.50
C ALA A 49 -2.90 4.06 -16.35
N ALA A 50 -2.47 4.51 -15.16
CA ALA A 50 -1.12 4.99 -14.88
C ALA A 50 -0.31 4.04 -13.96
N LEU A 51 -0.98 3.25 -13.12
CA LEU A 51 -0.35 2.38 -12.13
C LEU A 51 -1.15 1.09 -11.96
N ALA A 52 -0.49 -0.07 -12.07
CA ALA A 52 -1.16 -1.35 -11.86
C ALA A 52 -1.20 -1.74 -10.38
N SER A 53 -2.19 -2.55 -10.00
CA SER A 53 -2.30 -3.14 -8.66
C SER A 53 -1.05 -3.93 -8.29
N GLU A 54 -0.50 -4.70 -9.25
CA GLU A 54 0.73 -5.47 -9.12
C GLU A 54 1.94 -4.59 -8.76
N ASP A 55 2.04 -3.39 -9.33
CA ASP A 55 3.14 -2.47 -9.03
C ASP A 55 3.08 -1.99 -7.58
N ILE A 56 1.88 -1.73 -7.06
CA ILE A 56 1.68 -1.34 -5.67
C ILE A 56 2.10 -2.49 -4.74
N LYS A 57 1.66 -3.72 -5.03
CA LYS A 57 2.09 -4.93 -4.29
C LYS A 57 3.61 -5.08 -4.32
N GLY A 58 4.22 -4.92 -5.49
CA GLY A 58 5.66 -5.04 -5.69
C GLY A 58 6.45 -4.01 -4.89
N ARG A 59 5.99 -2.76 -4.84
CA ARG A 59 6.60 -1.70 -4.02
C ARG A 59 6.50 -1.99 -2.53
N ILE A 60 5.35 -2.49 -2.07
CA ILE A 60 5.16 -2.91 -0.67
C ILE A 60 6.11 -4.07 -0.33
N ALA A 61 6.20 -5.07 -1.22
CA ALA A 61 7.13 -6.19 -1.08
C ALA A 61 8.60 -5.75 -1.08
N GLY A 62 8.96 -4.75 -1.89
CA GLY A 62 10.29 -4.16 -1.92
C GLY A 62 10.70 -3.46 -0.61
N LEU A 63 9.73 -3.08 0.23
CA LEU A 63 9.99 -2.60 1.59
C LEU A 63 10.13 -3.73 2.62
N GLY A 64 9.98 -4.99 2.19
CA GLY A 64 10.05 -6.18 3.04
C GLY A 64 8.70 -6.61 3.65
N PHE A 65 7.57 -6.10 3.14
CA PHE A 65 6.24 -6.48 3.63
C PHE A 65 5.50 -7.36 2.62
N LYS A 66 5.01 -8.51 3.06
CA LYS A 66 4.20 -9.40 2.25
C LYS A 66 2.75 -8.93 2.19
N VAL A 67 2.21 -8.84 0.97
CA VAL A 67 0.77 -8.67 0.74
C VAL A 67 0.11 -10.04 0.76
N LEU A 68 -0.83 -10.25 1.68
CA LEU A 68 -1.56 -11.50 1.88
C LEU A 68 -2.80 -11.60 0.98
N SER A 69 -3.48 -10.48 0.75
CA SER A 69 -4.64 -10.40 -0.16
C SER A 69 -4.89 -8.97 -0.63
N GLU A 70 -5.63 -8.82 -1.73
CA GLU A 70 -6.17 -7.54 -2.21
C GLU A 70 -7.70 -7.62 -2.33
N LYS A 71 -8.39 -6.50 -2.10
CA LYS A 71 -9.83 -6.32 -2.26
C LYS A 71 -10.17 -4.98 -2.87
#